data_AF-A0A382DZ00-F1
#
_entry.id   AF-A0A382DZ00-F1
#
_cell.length_a   1.000
_cell.length_b   1.000
_cell.length_c   1.000
_cell.angle_alpha   90.00
_cell.angle_beta   90.00
_cell.angle_gamma   90.00
#
_symmetry.space_group_name_H-M   'P 1'
#
loop_
_entity.id
_entity.type
_entity.pdbx_description
1 polymer ?
#
loop_
_entity_poly.entity_id
_entity_poly.type
_entity_poly.pdbx_seq_one_letter_code
_entity_poly.pdbx_strand_id
1 'polypeptide(L)'
;VYEVIEGVESGDINSLKEELGDILLHVVFQADIAQNNGEFIINDSLNLVNEKLVRRHPHVFGDDKADASFHAKQNWESAKHKEKNRESRLDGVPVSLPALTRAQRLQEKASYAGFDWEKIEQVWGKINEE
;
A
#
# COMPACT_ATOMS: atom_id res chain seq x y z
N VAL A 1 -14.56 -2.47 5.33
CA VAL A 1 -13.61 -2.09 4.22
C VAL A 1 -14.24 -2.31 2.86
N TYR A 2 -14.81 -3.49 2.58
CA TYR A 2 -15.56 -3.67 1.33
C TYR A 2 -16.77 -2.73 1.24
N GLU A 3 -17.47 -2.46 2.35
CA GLU A 3 -18.56 -1.47 2.35
C GLU A 3 -18.07 -0.05 2.07
N VAL A 4 -16.88 0.35 2.56
CA VAL A 4 -16.26 1.64 2.15
C VAL A 4 -16.03 1.70 0.64
N ILE A 5 -15.55 0.61 0.04
CA ILE A 5 -15.35 0.53 -1.42
C ILE A 5 -16.70 0.67 -2.13
N GLU A 6 -17.73 -0.03 -1.67
CA GLU A 6 -19.08 0.05 -2.23
C GLU A 6 -19.67 1.46 -2.11
N GLY A 7 -19.48 2.14 -0.96
CA GLY A 7 -19.90 3.53 -0.78
C GLY A 7 -19.20 4.50 -1.75
N VAL A 8 -17.92 4.27 -2.06
CA VAL A 8 -17.20 5.04 -3.09
C VAL A 8 -17.72 4.74 -4.50
N GLU A 9 -17.91 3.46 -4.85
CA GLU A 9 -18.34 3.04 -6.19
C GLU A 9 -19.79 3.45 -6.51
N SER A 10 -20.66 3.38 -5.51
CA SER A 10 -22.07 3.80 -5.62
C SER A 10 -22.26 5.32 -5.55
N GLY A 11 -21.24 6.07 -5.10
CA GLY A 11 -21.33 7.51 -4.87
C GLY A 11 -22.20 7.91 -3.67
N ASP A 12 -22.58 6.95 -2.82
CA ASP A 12 -23.33 7.22 -1.59
C ASP A 12 -22.42 7.76 -0.50
N ILE A 13 -22.39 9.09 -0.38
CA ILE A 13 -21.59 9.81 0.61
C ILE A 13 -22.04 9.52 2.05
N ASN A 14 -23.32 9.19 2.29
CA ASN A 14 -23.79 8.90 3.63
C ASN A 14 -23.30 7.53 4.10
N SER A 15 -23.45 6.52 3.25
CA SER A 15 -22.88 5.20 3.48
C SER A 15 -21.36 5.28 3.65
N LEU A 16 -20.65 5.96 2.74
CA LEU A 16 -19.21 6.14 2.86
C LEU A 16 -18.80 6.76 4.21
N LYS A 17 -19.52 7.78 4.68
CA LYS A 17 -19.25 8.43 5.95
C LYS A 17 -19.45 7.50 7.15
N GLU A 18 -20.52 6.71 7.13
CA GLU A 18 -20.82 5.71 8.17
C GLU A 18 -19.71 4.66 8.23
N GLU A 19 -19.37 4.08 7.08
CA GLU A 19 -18.38 3.01 6.98
C GLU A 19 -16.95 3.47 7.33
N LEU A 20 -16.60 4.73 7.03
CA LEU A 20 -15.35 5.33 7.52
C LEU A 20 -15.32 5.48 9.04
N GLY A 21 -16.48 5.75 9.65
CA GLY A 21 -16.65 5.77 11.11
C GLY A 21 -16.37 4.40 11.72
N ASP A 22 -16.89 3.34 11.12
CA ASP A 22 -16.69 1.96 11.59
C ASP A 22 -15.23 1.51 11.47
N ILE A 23 -14.55 1.87 10.39
CA ILE A 23 -13.10 1.66 10.28
C ILE A 23 -12.36 2.40 11.40
N LEU A 24 -12.71 3.65 11.69
CA LEU A 24 -12.08 4.41 12.76
C LEU A 24 -12.32 3.76 14.13
N LEU A 25 -13.54 3.27 14.38
CA LEU A 25 -13.88 2.53 15.60
C LEU A 25 -12.97 1.31 15.78
N HIS A 26 -12.75 0.53 14.71
CA HIS A 26 -11.83 -0.62 14.75
C HIS A 26 -10.39 -0.21 15.09
N VAL A 27 -9.89 0.88 14.50
CA VAL A 27 -8.54 1.39 14.80
C VAL A 27 -8.42 1.81 16.27
N VAL A 28 -9.41 2.52 16.80
CA VAL A 28 -9.44 2.94 18.21
C VAL A 28 -9.47 1.73 19.14
N PHE A 29 -10.29 0.71 18.84
CA PHE A 29 -10.34 -0.51 19.67
C PHE A 29 -9.00 -1.25 19.71
N GLN A 30 -8.32 -1.39 18.58
CA GLN A 30 -6.99 -2.04 18.56
C GLN A 30 -5.96 -1.25 19.35
N ALA A 31 -6.00 0.09 19.26
CA ALA A 31 -5.11 0.94 20.05
C ALA A 31 -5.41 0.86 21.56
N ASP A 32 -6.68 0.77 21.96
CA ASP A 32 -7.08 0.61 23.36
C ASP A 32 -6.62 -0.74 23.94
N ILE A 33 -6.81 -1.83 23.19
CA ILE A 33 -6.30 -3.16 23.58
C ILE A 33 -4.77 -3.13 23.75
N ALA A 34 -4.05 -2.55 22.78
CA ALA A 34 -2.60 -2.42 22.86
C ALA A 34 -2.15 -1.55 24.05
N GLN A 35 -2.86 -0.47 24.33
CA GLN A 35 -2.60 0.39 25.48
C GLN A 35 -2.82 -0.36 26.80
N ASN A 36 -3.88 -1.14 26.91
CA ASN A 36 -4.18 -1.97 28.08
C ASN A 36 -3.12 -3.05 28.33
N ASN A 37 -2.47 -3.53 27.27
CA ASN A 37 -1.35 -4.46 27.35
C ASN A 37 0.00 -3.76 27.62
N GLY A 38 0.03 -2.42 27.67
CA GLY A 38 1.26 -1.64 27.83
C GLY A 38 2.18 -1.65 26.60
N GLU A 39 1.65 -1.88 25.41
CA GLU A 39 2.41 -2.01 24.16
C GLU A 39 2.65 -0.66 23.47
N PHE A 40 1.57 0.05 23.08
CA PHE A 40 1.62 1.38 22.46
C PHE A 40 0.29 2.11 22.65
N ILE A 41 0.28 3.43 22.46
CA ILE A 41 -0.95 4.24 22.41
C ILE A 41 -1.25 4.70 20.99
N ILE A 42 -2.50 5.11 20.72
CA ILE A 42 -2.91 5.55 19.38
C ILE A 42 -1.99 6.64 18.79
N ASN A 43 -1.48 7.54 19.64
CA ASN A 43 -0.57 8.61 19.24
C ASN A 43 0.74 8.09 18.64
N ASP A 44 1.27 6.97 19.14
CA ASP A 44 2.49 6.35 18.61
C ASP A 44 2.28 5.87 17.18
N SER A 45 1.14 5.24 16.90
CA SER A 45 0.76 4.80 15.55
C SER A 45 0.60 5.97 14.59
N LEU A 46 -0.05 7.06 15.03
CA LEU A 46 -0.23 8.27 14.23
C LEU A 46 1.11 8.96 13.92
N ASN A 47 2.00 9.06 14.91
CA ASN A 47 3.34 9.60 14.71
C ASN A 47 4.15 8.77 13.72
N LEU A 48 4.12 7.44 13.85
CA LEU A 48 4.78 6.53 12.92
C LEU A 48 4.28 6.70 11.47
N VAL A 49 2.96 6.87 11.28
CA VAL A 49 2.39 7.11 9.96
C VAL A 49 2.84 8.48 9.42
N ASN A 50 2.85 9.52 10.25
CA ASN A 50 3.28 10.86 9.86
C ASN A 50 4.76 10.89 9.44
N GLU A 51 5.67 10.36 10.26
CA GLU A 51 7.09 10.26 9.95
C GLU A 51 7.33 9.47 8.66
N LYS A 52 6.61 8.36 8.49
CA LYS A 52 6.66 7.54 7.27
C LYS A 52 6.13 8.29 6.04
N LEU A 53 5.10 9.11 6.20
CA LEU A 53 4.53 9.91 5.10
C LEU A 53 5.57 10.93 4.60
N VAL A 54 6.17 11.68 5.52
CA VAL A 54 7.21 12.69 5.22
C VAL A 54 8.40 12.04 4.52
N ARG A 55 8.93 10.97 5.10
CA ARG A 55 10.12 10.28 4.59
C ARG A 55 9.93 9.64 3.22
N ARG A 56 8.72 9.18 2.89
CA ARG A 56 8.41 8.57 1.59
C ARG A 56 7.99 9.55 0.51
N HIS A 57 7.74 10.81 0.87
CA HIS A 57 7.35 11.87 -0.06
C HIS A 57 8.26 13.10 0.07
N PRO A 58 9.59 12.95 -0.09
CA PRO A 58 10.51 14.08 -0.05
C PRO A 58 10.21 15.14 -1.12
N HIS A 59 9.54 14.76 -2.22
CA HIS A 59 9.09 15.69 -3.26
C HIS A 59 7.88 16.56 -2.84
N VAL A 60 7.15 16.17 -1.78
CA VAL A 60 6.03 16.94 -1.23
C VAL A 60 6.47 17.76 -0.03
N PHE A 61 7.37 17.21 0.79
CA PHE A 61 7.73 17.78 2.10
C PHE A 61 9.19 18.26 2.21
N GLY A 62 10.01 18.08 1.17
CA GLY A 62 11.39 18.55 1.10
C GLY A 62 11.58 19.70 0.11
N ASP A 63 12.79 20.27 0.08
CA ASP A 63 13.14 21.39 -0.79
C ASP A 63 13.48 20.97 -2.24
N ASP A 64 13.70 19.67 -2.48
CA ASP A 64 13.97 19.14 -3.80
C ASP A 64 12.68 19.14 -4.63
N LYS A 65 12.56 20.11 -5.55
CA LYS A 65 11.54 20.12 -6.62
C LYS A 65 11.77 18.93 -7.55
N ALA A 66 11.32 17.76 -7.15
CA ALA A 66 11.34 16.58 -8.01
C ALA A 66 10.29 16.77 -9.11
N ASP A 67 10.75 16.95 -10.33
CA ASP A 67 9.90 16.95 -11.52
C ASP A 67 9.17 15.60 -11.66
N ALA A 68 7.88 15.71 -11.99
CA ALA A 68 6.99 14.67 -12.50
C ALA A 68 6.63 13.47 -11.61
N SER A 69 5.32 13.22 -11.54
CA SER A 69 4.62 12.12 -10.85
C SER A 69 5.15 10.70 -11.11
N PHE A 70 5.93 10.49 -12.19
CA PHE A 70 6.55 9.21 -12.51
C PHE A 70 7.70 8.85 -11.55
N HIS A 71 8.52 9.84 -11.14
CA HIS A 71 9.58 9.61 -10.16
C HIS A 71 9.02 9.35 -8.74
N ALA A 72 7.80 9.82 -8.43
CA ALA A 72 7.20 9.65 -7.11
C ALA A 72 6.91 8.18 -6.75
N LYS A 73 6.35 7.38 -7.67
CA LYS A 73 6.04 5.95 -7.41
C LYS A 73 7.28 5.09 -7.24
N GLN A 74 8.28 5.27 -8.11
CA GLN A 74 9.53 4.52 -8.04
C GLN A 74 10.35 4.89 -6.78
N ASN A 75 10.36 6.16 -6.41
CA ASN A 75 10.98 6.63 -5.17
C ASN A 75 10.27 6.07 -3.94
N TRP A 76 8.94 5.96 -3.97
CA TRP A 76 8.13 5.40 -2.87
C TRP A 76 8.40 3.91 -2.61
N GLU A 77 8.41 3.07 -3.65
CA GLU A 77 8.76 1.64 -3.50
C GLU A 77 10.24 1.46 -3.10
N SER A 78 11.14 2.29 -3.64
CA SER A 78 12.56 2.25 -3.26
C SER A 78 12.78 2.62 -1.79
N ALA A 79 12.10 3.66 -1.29
CA ALA A 79 12.13 4.04 0.12
C ALA A 79 11.57 2.93 1.02
N LYS A 80 10.47 2.30 0.62
CA LYS A 80 9.84 1.17 1.32
C LYS A 80 10.74 -0.08 1.38
N HIS A 81 11.56 -0.33 0.36
CA HIS A 81 12.54 -1.40 0.36
C HIS A 81 13.69 -1.14 1.34
N LYS A 82 14.31 0.05 1.28
CA LYS A 82 15.39 0.45 2.19
C LYS A 82 14.95 0.44 3.66
N GLU A 83 13.71 0.84 3.90
CA GLU A 83 13.07 0.89 5.22
C GLU A 83 12.91 -0.45 5.93
N LYS A 84 12.54 -1.48 5.18
CA LYS A 84 12.12 -2.76 5.75
C LYS A 84 13.23 -3.81 5.75
N ASN A 85 14.46 -3.41 5.42
CA ASN A 85 15.64 -4.26 5.32
C ASN A 85 15.35 -5.60 4.62
N ARG A 86 14.56 -5.54 3.53
CA ARG A 86 14.04 -6.71 2.83
C ARG A 86 15.15 -7.35 2.00
N GLU A 87 15.32 -8.65 2.15
CA GLU A 87 16.27 -9.42 1.34
C GLU A 87 15.79 -9.57 -0.11
N SER A 88 14.47 -9.69 -0.31
CA SER A 88 13.86 -9.84 -1.63
C SER A 88 13.01 -8.63 -2.04
N ARG A 89 13.06 -8.30 -3.33
CA ARG A 89 12.17 -7.30 -3.93
C ARG A 89 10.69 -7.70 -3.84
N LEU A 90 10.41 -9.00 -3.74
CA LEU A 90 9.04 -9.50 -3.62
C LEU A 90 8.49 -9.40 -2.19
N ASP A 91 9.35 -9.19 -1.20
CA ASP A 91 8.97 -9.20 0.22
C ASP A 91 7.82 -8.24 0.54
N GLY A 92 6.89 -8.71 1.35
CA GLY A 92 5.69 -7.99 1.77
C GLY A 92 4.63 -7.83 0.69
N VAL A 93 4.47 -8.84 -0.17
CA VAL A 93 3.12 -9.21 -0.65
C VAL A 93 2.54 -10.16 0.40
N PRO A 94 1.49 -9.77 1.14
CA PRO A 94 0.90 -10.64 2.15
C PRO A 94 0.36 -11.93 1.54
N VAL A 95 0.63 -13.06 2.19
CA VAL A 95 0.12 -14.38 1.77
C VAL A 95 -1.40 -14.51 1.91
N SER A 96 -1.99 -13.70 2.81
CA SER A 96 -3.43 -13.65 3.07
C SER A 96 -4.24 -12.91 1.99
N LEU A 97 -3.58 -12.27 1.01
CA LEU A 97 -4.29 -11.63 -0.08
C LEU A 97 -5.00 -12.68 -0.96
N PRO A 98 -6.19 -12.36 -1.52
CA PRO A 98 -6.83 -13.17 -2.54
C PRO A 98 -5.88 -13.48 -3.70
N ALA A 99 -6.00 -14.67 -4.28
CA ALA A 99 -5.03 -15.21 -5.23
C ALA A 99 -4.73 -14.26 -6.40
N LEU A 100 -5.76 -13.67 -7.02
CA LEU A 100 -5.60 -12.73 -8.13
C LEU A 100 -4.90 -11.44 -7.72
N THR A 101 -5.33 -10.82 -6.62
CA THR A 101 -4.69 -9.60 -6.08
C THR A 101 -3.23 -9.88 -5.72
N ARG A 102 -2.95 -11.05 -5.15
CA ARG A 102 -1.59 -11.48 -4.81
C ARG A 102 -0.73 -11.65 -6.06
N ALA A 103 -1.25 -12.34 -7.10
CA ALA A 103 -0.55 -12.55 -8.36
C ALA A 103 -0.21 -11.21 -9.04
N GLN A 104 -1.17 -10.30 -9.12
CA GLN A 104 -0.96 -8.97 -9.67
C GLN A 104 0.12 -8.20 -8.90
N ARG A 105 0.08 -8.20 -7.56
CA ARG A 105 1.09 -7.52 -6.72
C ARG A 105 2.49 -8.13 -6.85
N LEU A 106 2.59 -9.43 -7.08
CA LEU A 106 3.88 -10.09 -7.32
C LEU A 106 4.45 -9.65 -8.68
N GLN A 107 3.63 -9.64 -9.73
CA GLN A 107 4.04 -9.19 -11.06
C GLN A 107 4.44 -7.70 -11.07
N GLU A 108 3.65 -6.82 -10.41
CA GLU A 108 3.96 -5.39 -10.27
C GLU A 108 5.33 -5.16 -9.59
N LYS A 109 5.69 -5.97 -8.60
CA LYS A 109 7.00 -5.86 -7.96
C LYS A 109 8.14 -6.43 -8.80
N ALA A 110 7.87 -7.51 -9.52
CA ALA A 110 8.86 -8.11 -10.40
C ALA A 110 9.21 -7.14 -11.54
N SER A 111 8.22 -6.41 -12.08
CA SER A 111 8.47 -5.42 -13.14
C SER A 111 9.35 -4.26 -12.67
N TYR A 112 9.26 -3.84 -11.39
CA TYR A 112 10.21 -2.86 -10.82
C TYR A 112 11.66 -3.35 -10.74
N ALA A 113 11.90 -4.66 -10.87
CA ALA A 113 13.24 -5.24 -11.01
C ALA A 113 13.65 -5.43 -12.48
N GLY A 114 12.83 -4.99 -13.44
CA GLY A 114 13.01 -5.23 -14.87
C GLY A 114 12.53 -6.61 -15.32
N PHE A 115 11.87 -7.39 -14.45
CA PHE A 115 11.29 -8.67 -14.81
C PHE A 115 9.84 -8.46 -15.23
N ASP A 116 9.65 -8.11 -16.51
CA ASP A 116 8.34 -7.97 -17.14
C ASP A 116 8.43 -8.35 -18.62
N TRP A 117 7.29 -8.53 -19.26
CA TRP A 117 7.21 -8.77 -20.70
C TRP A 117 7.55 -7.50 -21.48
N GLU A 118 8.37 -7.63 -22.52
CA GLU A 118 8.70 -6.50 -23.39
C GLU A 118 7.53 -6.14 -24.31
N LYS A 119 6.72 -7.14 -24.68
CA LYS A 119 5.60 -6.98 -25.61
C LYS A 119 4.39 -7.82 -25.20
N ILE A 120 3.20 -7.30 -25.48
CA ILE A 120 1.94 -7.93 -25.10
C ILE A 120 1.72 -9.29 -25.77
N GLU A 121 2.28 -9.52 -26.95
CA GLU A 121 2.18 -10.79 -27.67
C GLU A 121 2.82 -11.94 -26.90
N GLN A 122 3.86 -11.65 -26.09
CA GLN A 122 4.51 -12.67 -25.25
C GLN A 122 3.57 -13.13 -24.13
N VAL A 123 2.76 -12.22 -23.58
CA VAL A 123 1.73 -12.53 -22.58
C VAL A 123 0.68 -13.47 -23.18
N TRP A 124 0.15 -13.14 -24.35
CA TRP A 124 -0.81 -13.98 -25.06
C TRP A 124 -0.23 -15.35 -25.41
N GLY A 125 1.03 -15.38 -25.86
CA GLY A 125 1.76 -16.62 -26.12
C GLY A 125 1.79 -17.52 -24.88
N LYS A 126 2.07 -16.96 -23.70
CA LYS A 126 2.12 -17.72 -22.45
C LYS A 126 0.75 -18.18 -21.97
N ILE A 127 -0.30 -17.37 -22.15
CA ILE A 127 -1.68 -17.77 -21.81
C ILE A 127 -2.13 -18.96 -22.66
N ASN A 128 -1.76 -19.01 -23.94
CA ASN A 128 -2.13 -20.11 -24.84
C ASN A 128 -1.32 -21.41 -24.60
N GLU A 129 -0.21 -21.33 -23.86
CA GLU A 129 0.63 -22.49 -23.52
C GLU A 129 0.07 -23.32 -22.36
N GLU A 130 -0.59 -22.67 -21.39
CA GLU A 130 -1.16 -23.27 -20.17
C GLU A 130 -2.58 -23.82 -20.40
#